data_AF-A0AAE1JMI2-F1
#
_entry.id   AF-A0AAE1JMI2-F1
#
_cell.length_a   1.000
_cell.length_b   1.000
_cell.length_c   1.000
_cell.angle_alpha   90.00
_cell.angle_beta   90.00
_cell.angle_gamma   90.00
#
_symmetry.space_group_name_H-M   'P 1'
#
loop_
_entity.id
_entity.type
_entity.pdbx_description
1 polymer ?
#
loop_
_entity_poly.entity_id
_entity_poly.type
_entity_poly.pdbx_seq_one_letter_code
_entity_poly.pdbx_strand_id
1 'polypeptide(L)'
;MAWLTRFLAAVAFLAIGVIFSPELFGSKSDASNSLKLSTYLKLAHLLSFSTAFGAAQWVTFIGGIIMFKNLPRHQFGNLQSKMFPAYFSMVGICCAISVASFGYLHPWKSSSTAERYQLGFLLSSFAFNLANLFVFSPMTIELMRQRHKVERENSIGEEVGWSKNVEVAKKNPKLAAMNKKFGMIHGLSSLANIMSFGGLAMHSWYLAGKMDL
;
A
#
# COMPACT_ATOMS: atom_id res chain seq x y z
N MET A 1 16.85 5.29 -4.24
CA MET A 1 16.03 4.15 -4.72
C MET A 1 15.58 4.45 -6.15
N ALA A 2 16.21 3.85 -7.16
CA ALA A 2 15.91 4.13 -8.57
C ALA A 2 14.47 3.80 -8.99
N TRP A 3 13.76 2.94 -8.24
CA TRP A 3 12.36 2.60 -8.51
C TRP A 3 11.42 3.76 -8.14
N LEU A 4 11.71 4.51 -7.06
CA LEU A 4 10.89 5.63 -6.61
C LEU A 4 10.96 6.78 -7.62
N THR A 5 12.16 7.07 -8.14
CA THR A 5 12.34 8.08 -9.19
C THR A 5 11.66 7.66 -10.50
N ARG A 6 11.68 6.37 -10.87
CA ARG A 6 10.93 5.85 -12.04
C ARG A 6 9.42 5.91 -11.83
N PHE A 7 8.93 5.61 -10.63
CA PHE A 7 7.51 5.71 -10.30
C PHE A 7 7.03 7.16 -10.33
N LEU A 8 7.77 8.07 -9.69
CA LEU A 8 7.49 9.51 -9.74
C LEU A 8 7.58 10.04 -11.17
N ALA A 9 8.53 9.57 -11.98
CA ALA A 9 8.62 9.91 -13.39
C ALA A 9 7.39 9.40 -14.16
N ALA A 10 6.93 8.17 -13.95
CA ALA A 10 5.73 7.65 -14.60
C ALA A 10 4.47 8.45 -14.21
N VAL A 11 4.32 8.79 -12.93
CA VAL A 11 3.23 9.66 -12.44
C VAL A 11 3.33 11.06 -13.05
N ALA A 12 4.55 11.62 -13.16
CA ALA A 12 4.78 12.91 -13.79
C ALA A 12 4.51 12.88 -15.31
N PHE A 13 4.90 11.82 -16.02
CA PHE A 13 4.60 11.64 -17.45
C PHE A 13 3.10 11.51 -17.71
N LEU A 14 2.38 10.79 -16.86
CA LEU A 14 0.91 10.72 -16.92
C LEU A 14 0.27 12.08 -16.65
N ALA A 15 0.80 12.86 -15.70
CA ALA A 15 0.35 14.23 -15.43
C ALA A 15 0.65 15.17 -16.62
N ILE A 16 1.82 15.05 -17.26
CA ILE A 16 2.25 15.85 -18.41
C ILE A 16 1.43 15.50 -19.66
N GLY A 17 1.12 14.23 -19.91
CA GLY A 17 0.27 13.81 -21.04
C GLY A 17 -1.11 14.48 -21.04
N VAL A 18 -1.62 14.85 -19.86
CA VAL A 18 -2.88 15.59 -19.72
C VAL A 18 -2.72 17.10 -19.93
N ILE A 19 -1.55 17.67 -19.64
CA ILE A 19 -1.23 19.07 -19.98
C ILE A 19 -1.28 19.27 -21.50
N PHE A 20 -0.97 18.27 -22.31
CA PHE A 20 -0.99 18.38 -23.78
C PHE A 20 -2.33 18.02 -24.44
N SER A 21 -3.43 17.86 -23.67
CA SER A 21 -4.75 17.64 -24.26
C SER A 21 -5.24 18.88 -25.04
N PRO A 22 -5.79 18.75 -26.26
CA PRO A 22 -6.11 19.89 -27.15
C PRO A 22 -7.06 20.94 -26.58
N GLU A 23 -7.84 20.59 -25.56
CA GLU A 23 -8.75 21.50 -24.83
C GLU A 23 -8.02 22.57 -23.99
N LEU A 24 -6.70 22.46 -23.82
CA LEU A 24 -5.89 23.31 -22.95
C LEU A 24 -5.73 24.76 -23.45
N PHE A 25 -5.88 25.01 -24.76
CA PHE A 25 -5.49 26.28 -25.39
C PHE A 25 -6.62 27.34 -25.47
N GLY A 26 -7.78 27.10 -24.87
CA GLY A 26 -8.86 28.10 -24.76
C GLY A 26 -8.71 29.02 -23.54
N SER A 27 -8.41 30.30 -23.78
CA SER A 27 -8.28 31.37 -22.76
C SER A 27 -9.64 31.93 -22.31
N LYS A 28 -9.88 32.00 -20.99
CA LYS A 28 -10.70 33.00 -20.26
C LYS A 28 -10.48 32.88 -18.73
N SER A 29 -10.71 33.95 -17.97
CA SER A 29 -10.30 34.25 -16.58
C SER A 29 -10.83 33.32 -15.46
N ASP A 30 -10.18 33.40 -14.27
CA ASP A 30 -10.38 32.79 -12.93
C ASP A 30 -11.25 31.53 -12.79
N ALA A 31 -12.49 31.54 -13.29
CA ALA A 31 -13.34 30.36 -13.38
C ALA A 31 -12.70 29.23 -14.22
N SER A 32 -12.00 29.56 -15.31
CA SER A 32 -11.26 28.56 -16.10
C SER A 32 -10.09 27.95 -15.33
N ASN A 33 -9.37 28.75 -14.54
CA ASN A 33 -8.26 28.27 -13.72
C ASN A 33 -8.76 27.36 -12.59
N SER A 34 -9.91 27.69 -11.97
CA SER A 34 -10.57 26.86 -10.97
C SER A 34 -11.05 25.53 -11.58
N LEU A 35 -11.63 25.56 -12.79
CA LEU A 35 -12.08 24.36 -13.50
C LEU A 35 -10.89 23.45 -13.88
N LYS A 36 -9.80 24.04 -14.39
CA LYS A 36 -8.55 23.33 -14.71
C LYS A 36 -7.96 22.67 -13.46
N LEU A 37 -7.84 23.40 -12.35
CA LEU A 37 -7.36 22.86 -11.08
C LEU A 37 -8.24 21.71 -10.58
N SER A 38 -9.57 21.86 -10.65
CA SER A 38 -10.49 20.78 -10.29
C SER A 38 -10.26 19.53 -11.13
N THR A 39 -10.03 19.65 -12.43
CA THR A 39 -9.77 18.52 -13.32
C THR A 39 -8.45 17.84 -12.96
N TYR A 40 -7.38 18.61 -12.73
CA TYR A 40 -6.09 18.04 -12.31
C TYR A 40 -6.17 17.32 -10.97
N LEU A 41 -6.89 17.86 -9.99
CA LEU A 41 -7.08 17.21 -8.70
C LEU A 41 -7.91 15.94 -8.80
N LYS A 42 -8.98 15.94 -9.60
CA LYS A 42 -9.79 14.73 -9.86
C LYS A 42 -8.95 13.64 -10.53
N LEU A 43 -8.12 14.02 -11.51
CA LEU A 43 -7.23 13.07 -12.18
C LEU A 43 -6.14 12.54 -11.24
N ALA A 44 -5.48 13.42 -10.49
CA ALA A 44 -4.44 13.04 -9.54
C ALA A 44 -5.01 12.09 -8.47
N HIS A 45 -6.22 12.38 -7.97
CA HIS A 45 -6.95 11.49 -7.09
C HIS A 45 -7.24 10.15 -7.76
N LEU A 46 -7.85 10.13 -8.95
CA LEU A 46 -8.22 8.92 -9.66
C LEU A 46 -7.02 7.99 -9.91
N LEU A 47 -5.93 8.52 -10.45
CA LEU A 47 -4.73 7.75 -10.77
C LEU A 47 -4.05 7.22 -9.50
N SER A 48 -3.94 8.06 -8.47
CA SER A 48 -3.33 7.67 -7.21
C SER A 48 -4.17 6.63 -6.47
N PHE A 49 -5.47 6.86 -6.35
CA PHE A 49 -6.41 5.95 -5.72
C PHE A 49 -6.41 4.59 -6.42
N SER A 50 -6.54 4.58 -7.75
CA SER A 50 -6.55 3.34 -8.54
C SER A 50 -5.23 2.56 -8.39
N THR A 51 -4.10 3.27 -8.38
CA THR A 51 -2.78 2.66 -8.14
C THR A 51 -2.68 2.05 -6.75
N ALA A 52 -3.11 2.78 -5.70
CA ALA A 52 -3.10 2.27 -4.34
C ALA A 52 -4.01 1.04 -4.17
N PHE A 53 -5.24 1.12 -4.67
CA PHE A 53 -6.22 0.03 -4.59
C PHE A 53 -5.73 -1.22 -5.33
N GLY A 54 -5.30 -1.07 -6.58
CA GLY A 54 -4.82 -2.20 -7.40
C GLY A 54 -3.55 -2.83 -6.83
N ALA A 55 -2.59 -2.02 -6.38
CA ALA A 55 -1.37 -2.53 -5.76
C ALA A 55 -1.69 -3.28 -4.45
N ALA A 56 -2.56 -2.74 -3.60
CA ALA A 56 -2.95 -3.38 -2.35
C ALA A 56 -3.70 -4.69 -2.61
N GLN A 57 -4.59 -4.73 -3.58
CA GLN A 57 -5.27 -5.95 -3.99
C GLN A 57 -4.27 -7.02 -4.46
N TRP A 58 -3.38 -6.65 -5.38
CA TRP A 58 -2.41 -7.57 -5.95
C TRP A 58 -1.45 -8.12 -4.89
N VAL A 59 -0.78 -7.23 -4.14
CA VAL A 59 0.25 -7.64 -3.16
C VAL A 59 -0.35 -8.50 -2.05
N THR A 60 -1.53 -8.14 -1.56
CA THR A 60 -2.15 -8.81 -0.40
C THR A 60 -2.75 -10.16 -0.77
N PHE A 61 -3.55 -10.22 -1.83
CA PHE A 61 -4.40 -11.39 -2.10
C PHE A 61 -3.87 -12.29 -3.21
N ILE A 62 -2.96 -11.82 -4.06
CA ILE A 62 -2.48 -12.57 -5.22
C ILE A 62 -0.98 -12.83 -5.10
N GLY A 63 -0.17 -11.78 -5.23
CA GLY A 63 1.30 -11.87 -5.23
C GLY A 63 1.86 -12.50 -3.96
N GLY A 64 1.37 -12.10 -2.78
CA GLY A 64 1.79 -12.67 -1.51
C GLY A 64 1.58 -14.19 -1.42
N ILE A 65 0.41 -14.67 -1.86
CA ILE A 65 0.06 -16.10 -1.83
C ILE A 65 0.89 -16.89 -2.84
N ILE A 66 1.04 -16.38 -4.06
CA ILE A 66 1.85 -17.01 -5.09
C ILE A 66 3.30 -17.15 -4.62
N MET A 67 3.90 -16.08 -4.10
CA MET A 67 5.28 -16.12 -3.60
C MET A 67 5.44 -17.08 -2.42
N PHE A 68 4.49 -17.10 -1.47
CA PHE A 68 4.54 -18.01 -0.33
C PHE A 68 4.50 -19.49 -0.76
N LYS A 69 3.67 -19.82 -1.75
CA LYS A 69 3.50 -21.20 -2.23
C LYS A 69 4.64 -21.70 -3.12
N ASN A 70 5.38 -20.80 -3.77
CA ASN A 70 6.31 -21.17 -4.84
C ASN A 70 7.77 -20.81 -4.58
N LEU A 71 8.09 -20.03 -3.53
CA LEU A 71 9.47 -19.70 -3.20
C LEU A 71 9.94 -20.44 -1.95
N PRO A 72 11.23 -20.83 -1.88
CA PRO A 72 11.87 -21.24 -0.64
C PRO A 72 11.68 -20.17 0.43
N ARG A 73 11.45 -20.59 1.69
CA ARG A 73 11.12 -19.69 2.80
C ARG A 73 12.10 -18.51 2.95
N HIS A 74 13.41 -18.76 2.87
CA HIS A 74 14.40 -17.69 3.00
C HIS A 74 14.41 -16.73 1.81
N GLN A 75 14.22 -17.25 0.60
CA GLN A 75 14.09 -16.42 -0.61
C GLN A 75 12.82 -15.56 -0.57
N PHE A 76 11.69 -16.16 -0.17
CA PHE A 76 10.43 -15.46 0.05
C PHE A 76 10.61 -14.28 1.02
N GLY A 77 11.15 -14.54 2.21
CA GLY A 77 11.38 -13.49 3.20
C GLY A 77 12.33 -12.39 2.70
N ASN A 78 13.42 -12.77 2.04
CA ASN A 78 14.38 -11.81 1.49
C ASN A 78 13.73 -10.92 0.41
N LEU A 79 12.93 -11.50 -0.49
CA LEU A 79 12.19 -10.75 -1.50
C LEU A 79 11.19 -9.79 -0.84
N GLN A 80 10.41 -10.28 0.13
CA GLN A 80 9.45 -9.47 0.88
C GLN A 80 10.12 -8.29 1.60
N SER A 81 11.34 -8.47 2.15
CA SER A 81 12.09 -7.40 2.83
C SER A 81 12.44 -6.22 1.93
N LYS A 82 12.47 -6.44 0.61
CA LYS A 82 12.72 -5.38 -0.39
C LYS A 82 11.41 -4.85 -0.97
N MET A 83 10.45 -5.75 -1.19
CA MET A 83 9.18 -5.43 -1.82
C MET A 83 8.27 -4.60 -0.91
N PHE A 84 8.11 -4.97 0.37
CA PHE A 84 7.16 -4.29 1.26
C PHE A 84 7.49 -2.82 1.51
N PRO A 85 8.75 -2.43 1.80
CA PRO A 85 9.08 -1.02 1.93
C PRO A 85 8.75 -0.22 0.66
N ALA A 86 8.96 -0.80 -0.52
CA ALA A 86 8.62 -0.14 -1.78
C ALA A 86 7.09 -0.02 -1.95
N TYR A 87 6.36 -1.11 -1.75
CA TYR A 87 4.90 -1.16 -1.78
C TYR A 87 4.27 -0.14 -0.82
N PHE A 88 4.63 -0.15 0.46
CA PHE A 88 4.05 0.77 1.45
C PHE A 88 4.43 2.23 1.20
N SER A 89 5.61 2.50 0.62
CA SER A 89 5.99 3.85 0.20
C SER A 89 5.10 4.35 -0.93
N MET A 90 4.91 3.51 -1.97
CA MET A 90 4.07 3.84 -3.12
C MET A 90 2.62 4.07 -2.72
N VAL A 91 2.03 3.12 -1.98
CA VAL A 91 0.66 3.25 -1.46
C VAL A 91 0.54 4.47 -0.55
N GLY A 92 1.55 4.76 0.27
CA GLY A 92 1.57 5.95 1.13
C GLY A 92 1.49 7.25 0.36
N ILE A 93 2.30 7.40 -0.69
CA ILE A 93 2.28 8.58 -1.57
C ILE A 93 0.92 8.70 -2.26
N CYS A 94 0.40 7.60 -2.81
CA CYS A 94 -0.89 7.58 -3.48
C CYS A 94 -2.05 7.94 -2.53
N CYS A 95 -2.04 7.41 -1.31
CA CYS A 95 -3.02 7.76 -0.28
C CYS A 95 -2.92 9.24 0.11
N ALA A 96 -1.71 9.79 0.26
CA ALA A 96 -1.52 11.21 0.57
C ALA A 96 -2.10 12.12 -0.53
N ILE A 97 -1.82 11.82 -1.81
CA ILE A 97 -2.39 12.55 -2.95
C ILE A 97 -3.92 12.42 -2.96
N SER A 98 -4.43 11.22 -2.70
CA SER A 98 -5.88 10.95 -2.69
C SER A 98 -6.58 11.73 -1.58
N VAL A 99 -6.05 11.72 -0.36
CA VAL A 99 -6.56 12.50 0.79
C VAL A 99 -6.52 14.00 0.49
N ALA A 100 -5.38 14.52 0.01
CA ALA A 100 -5.21 15.94 -0.25
C ALA A 100 -6.18 16.42 -1.35
N SER A 101 -6.26 15.68 -2.45
CA SER A 101 -7.15 16.02 -3.57
C SER A 101 -8.62 15.92 -3.17
N PHE A 102 -9.02 14.85 -2.46
CA PHE A 102 -10.39 14.65 -2.01
C PHE A 102 -10.81 15.71 -0.98
N GLY A 103 -9.95 16.00 -0.01
CA GLY A 103 -10.20 17.03 1.02
C GLY A 103 -10.26 18.44 0.46
N TYR A 104 -9.49 18.74 -0.58
CA TYR A 104 -9.58 20.03 -1.28
C TYR A 104 -10.89 20.16 -2.06
N LEU A 105 -11.28 19.11 -2.81
CA LEU A 105 -12.51 19.11 -3.61
C LEU A 105 -13.79 19.07 -2.76
N HIS A 106 -13.68 18.58 -1.51
CA HIS A 106 -14.81 18.46 -0.58
C HIS A 106 -14.47 19.14 0.77
N PRO A 107 -14.52 20.48 0.84
CA PRO A 107 -14.22 21.22 2.07
C PRO A 107 -15.16 20.83 3.22
N TRP A 108 -14.60 20.52 4.39
CA TRP A 108 -15.34 19.95 5.53
C TRP A 108 -16.68 20.62 5.84
N LYS A 109 -16.73 21.97 5.83
CA LYS A 109 -17.92 22.76 6.17
C LYS A 109 -19.08 22.58 5.17
N SER A 110 -18.77 22.39 3.90
CA SER A 110 -19.75 22.23 2.82
C SER A 110 -20.00 20.77 2.42
N SER A 111 -19.13 19.85 2.84
CA SER A 111 -19.25 18.42 2.53
C SER A 111 -20.43 17.78 3.24
N SER A 112 -21.11 16.90 2.50
CA SER A 112 -22.10 15.97 3.01
C SER A 112 -21.48 15.01 4.04
N THR A 113 -22.35 14.41 4.86
CA THR A 113 -21.95 13.38 5.83
C THR A 113 -21.21 12.22 5.16
N ALA A 114 -21.66 11.78 3.98
CA ALA A 114 -21.03 10.71 3.22
C ALA A 114 -19.58 11.08 2.85
N GLU A 115 -19.34 12.27 2.29
CA GLU A 115 -18.01 12.75 1.91
C GLU A 115 -17.06 12.85 3.11
N ARG A 116 -17.57 13.29 4.27
CA ARG A 116 -16.77 13.31 5.52
C ARG A 116 -16.33 11.92 5.95
N TYR A 117 -17.22 10.92 5.87
CA TYR A 117 -16.83 9.53 6.13
C TYR A 117 -15.80 9.01 5.12
N GLN A 118 -15.93 9.38 3.84
CA GLN A 118 -14.95 9.00 2.82
C GLN A 118 -13.56 9.56 3.08
N LEU A 119 -13.48 10.83 3.48
CA LEU A 119 -12.22 11.42 3.91
C LEU A 119 -11.64 10.67 5.13
N GLY A 120 -12.48 10.28 6.08
CA GLY A 120 -12.10 9.45 7.23
C GLY A 120 -11.55 8.07 6.83
N PHE A 121 -12.16 7.40 5.85
CA PHE A 121 -11.67 6.12 5.33
C PHE A 121 -10.30 6.28 4.64
N LEU A 122 -10.14 7.29 3.78
CA LEU A 122 -8.86 7.57 3.12
C LEU A 122 -7.75 7.90 4.13
N LEU A 123 -8.04 8.71 5.15
CA LEU A 123 -7.11 9.03 6.24
C LEU A 123 -6.74 7.79 7.05
N SER A 124 -7.71 6.94 7.36
CA SER A 124 -7.47 5.68 8.06
C SER A 124 -6.58 4.76 7.24
N SER A 125 -6.84 4.62 5.94
CA SER A 125 -6.01 3.85 5.03
C SER A 125 -4.58 4.36 4.96
N PHE A 126 -4.42 5.69 4.91
CA PHE A 126 -3.10 6.32 4.96
C PHE A 126 -2.37 6.02 6.27
N ALA A 127 -3.04 6.20 7.41
CA ALA A 127 -2.45 5.97 8.73
C ALA A 127 -1.99 4.52 8.93
N PHE A 128 -2.83 3.53 8.59
CA PHE A 128 -2.45 2.12 8.69
C PHE A 128 -1.31 1.76 7.73
N ASN A 129 -1.30 2.34 6.53
CA ASN A 129 -0.18 2.16 5.59
C ASN A 129 1.12 2.74 6.14
N LEU A 130 1.09 3.94 6.76
CA LEU A 130 2.27 4.54 7.39
C LEU A 130 2.76 3.73 8.59
N ALA A 131 1.85 3.20 9.42
CA ALA A 131 2.21 2.30 10.51
C ALA A 131 2.96 1.06 9.97
N ASN A 132 2.50 0.51 8.84
CA ASN A 132 3.22 -0.56 8.16
C ASN A 132 4.58 -0.12 7.63
N LEU A 133 4.67 1.04 6.98
CA LEU A 133 5.92 1.52 6.39
C LEU A 133 7.00 1.78 7.45
N PHE A 134 6.65 2.48 8.52
CA PHE A 134 7.62 3.00 9.48
C PHE A 134 7.79 2.13 10.73
N VAL A 135 6.79 1.31 11.08
CA VAL A 135 6.79 0.56 12.35
C VAL A 135 6.84 -0.94 12.07
N PHE A 136 5.80 -1.50 11.47
CA PHE A 136 5.65 -2.96 11.42
C PHE A 136 6.55 -3.64 10.39
N SER A 137 6.77 -3.05 9.22
CA SER A 137 7.66 -3.66 8.22
C SER A 137 9.11 -3.71 8.69
N PRO A 138 9.72 -2.61 9.20
CA PRO A 138 11.08 -2.68 9.73
C PRO A 138 11.24 -3.72 10.85
N MET A 139 10.28 -3.79 11.78
CA MET A 139 10.29 -4.78 12.86
C MET A 139 10.17 -6.21 12.33
N THR A 140 9.27 -6.45 11.37
CA THR A 140 9.07 -7.77 10.75
C THR A 140 10.33 -8.23 10.02
N ILE A 141 10.98 -7.32 9.28
CA ILE A 141 12.22 -7.62 8.53
C ILE A 141 13.36 -7.99 9.48
N GLU A 142 13.55 -7.26 10.58
CA GLU A 142 14.63 -7.58 11.52
C GLU A 142 14.36 -8.91 12.22
N LEU A 143 13.13 -9.17 12.69
CA LEU A 143 12.77 -10.45 13.28
C LEU A 143 12.91 -11.61 12.28
N MET A 144 12.53 -11.41 11.03
CA MET A 144 12.73 -12.37 9.96
C MET A 144 14.22 -12.70 9.78
N ARG A 145 15.09 -11.68 9.70
CA ARG A 145 16.54 -11.85 9.50
C ARG A 145 17.16 -12.62 10.67
N GLN A 146 16.79 -12.29 11.90
CA GLN A 146 17.22 -13.03 13.08
C GLN A 146 16.76 -14.49 13.02
N ARG A 147 15.50 -14.72 12.63
CA ARG A 147 14.92 -16.06 12.55
C ARG A 147 15.58 -16.91 11.46
N HIS A 148 15.85 -16.33 10.29
CA HIS A 148 16.59 -16.99 9.22
C HIS A 148 18.00 -17.44 9.66
N LYS A 149 18.68 -16.69 10.54
CA LYS A 149 19.99 -17.10 11.08
C LYS A 149 19.87 -18.40 11.89
N VAL A 150 18.92 -18.46 12.82
CA VAL A 150 18.70 -19.66 13.64
C VAL A 150 18.19 -20.82 12.79
N GLU A 151 17.34 -20.57 11.80
CA GLU A 151 16.87 -21.59 10.87
C GLU A 151 18.04 -22.22 10.09
N ARG A 152 19.00 -21.43 9.60
CA ARG A 152 20.21 -21.97 8.95
C ARG A 152 21.09 -22.80 9.89
N GLU A 153 21.24 -22.38 11.15
CA GLU A 153 21.96 -23.15 12.19
C GLU A 153 21.31 -24.52 12.47
N ASN A 154 20.02 -24.66 12.16
CA ASN A 154 19.25 -25.91 12.31
C ASN A 154 18.98 -26.60 10.96
N SER A 155 19.67 -26.20 9.88
CA SER A 155 19.55 -26.76 8.53
C SER A 155 18.11 -26.79 7.97
N ILE A 156 17.32 -25.76 8.27
CA ILE A 156 15.95 -25.55 7.75
C ILE A 156 15.80 -24.20 7.06
N GLY A 157 14.72 -24.02 6.30
CA GLY A 157 14.33 -22.73 5.70
C GLY A 157 14.53 -22.60 4.19
N GLU A 158 14.98 -23.68 3.54
CA GLU A 158 14.99 -23.82 2.08
C GLU A 158 13.76 -24.58 1.56
N GLU A 159 12.83 -24.94 2.45
CA GLU A 159 11.59 -25.59 2.04
C GLU A 159 10.68 -24.63 1.27
N VAL A 160 10.04 -25.15 0.21
CA VAL A 160 9.00 -24.45 -0.54
C VAL A 160 7.63 -24.73 0.10
N GLY A 161 6.87 -23.68 0.37
CA GLY A 161 5.56 -23.78 1.02
C GLY A 161 5.67 -24.02 2.53
N TRP A 162 5.20 -25.19 3.00
CA TRP A 162 5.15 -25.49 4.44
C TRP A 162 6.54 -25.80 4.99
N SER A 163 6.90 -25.13 6.08
CA SER A 163 8.24 -25.23 6.66
C SER A 163 8.34 -26.27 7.77
N LYS A 164 9.49 -26.95 7.83
CA LYS A 164 9.91 -27.82 8.95
C LYS A 164 10.15 -27.04 10.26
N ASN A 165 10.14 -25.71 10.19
CA ASN A 165 10.33 -24.80 11.32
C ASN A 165 9.43 -25.16 12.53
N VAL A 166 8.18 -25.56 12.30
CA VAL A 166 7.25 -25.91 13.40
C VAL A 166 7.76 -27.10 14.21
N GLU A 167 8.32 -28.11 13.56
CA GLU A 167 8.83 -29.31 14.22
C GLU A 167 10.13 -29.02 14.99
N VAL A 168 11.05 -28.27 14.37
CA VAL A 168 12.30 -27.86 15.02
C VAL A 168 12.03 -26.96 16.23
N ALA A 169 11.03 -26.06 16.13
CA ALA A 169 10.66 -25.16 17.22
C ALA A 169 10.17 -25.91 18.48
N LYS A 170 9.58 -27.11 18.35
CA LYS A 170 9.20 -27.94 19.51
C LYS A 170 10.39 -28.34 20.38
N LYS A 171 11.58 -28.46 19.77
CA LYS A 171 12.83 -28.87 20.44
C LYS A 171 13.79 -27.70 20.67
N ASN A 172 13.46 -26.51 20.18
CA ASN A 172 14.31 -25.31 20.25
C ASN A 172 13.52 -24.13 20.84
N PRO A 173 13.61 -23.90 22.18
CA PRO A 173 12.86 -22.84 22.87
C PRO A 173 13.14 -21.43 22.33
N LYS A 174 14.39 -21.19 21.89
CA LYS A 174 14.79 -19.92 21.27
C LYS A 174 14.04 -19.69 19.97
N LEU A 175 13.98 -20.69 19.09
CA LEU A 175 13.23 -20.61 17.83
C LEU A 175 11.72 -20.45 18.06
N ALA A 176 11.16 -21.16 19.05
CA ALA A 176 9.75 -21.02 19.41
C ALA A 176 9.39 -19.60 19.87
N ALA A 177 10.21 -19.00 20.74
CA ALA A 177 10.01 -17.63 21.19
C ALA A 177 10.10 -16.61 20.04
N MET A 178 11.04 -16.81 19.12
CA MET A 178 11.19 -15.98 17.92
C MET A 178 9.99 -16.11 16.98
N ASN A 179 9.49 -17.32 16.77
CA ASN A 179 8.29 -17.56 15.97
C ASN A 179 7.06 -16.84 16.54
N LYS A 180 6.87 -16.88 17.87
CA LYS A 180 5.77 -16.17 18.54
C LYS A 180 5.87 -14.66 18.32
N LYS A 181 7.05 -14.08 18.54
CA LYS A 181 7.28 -12.64 18.32
C LYS A 181 7.07 -12.25 16.86
N PHE A 182 7.63 -13.01 15.93
CA PHE A 182 7.46 -12.79 14.50
C PHE A 182 5.98 -12.86 14.11
N GLY A 183 5.27 -13.93 14.53
CA GLY A 183 3.86 -14.12 14.20
C GLY A 183 2.97 -12.99 14.71
N MET A 184 3.25 -12.47 15.91
CA MET A 184 2.54 -11.33 16.47
C MET A 184 2.75 -10.06 15.63
N ILE A 185 4.00 -9.67 15.36
CA ILE A 185 4.30 -8.44 14.62
C ILE A 185 3.84 -8.54 13.16
N HIS A 186 4.07 -9.69 12.51
CA HIS A 186 3.59 -9.95 11.16
C HIS A 186 2.05 -9.94 11.08
N GLY A 187 1.37 -10.49 12.10
CA GLY A 187 -0.09 -10.46 12.21
C GLY A 187 -0.63 -9.03 12.33
N LEU A 188 0.00 -8.19 13.18
CA LEU A 188 -0.35 -6.76 13.28
C LEU A 188 -0.12 -6.01 11.97
N SER A 189 0.99 -6.28 11.28
CA SER A 189 1.27 -5.69 9.96
C SER A 189 0.20 -6.08 8.93
N SER A 190 -0.17 -7.35 8.90
CA SER A 190 -1.17 -7.90 7.99
C SER A 190 -2.54 -7.31 8.27
N LEU A 191 -2.94 -7.19 9.54
CA LEU A 191 -4.18 -6.55 9.95
C LEU A 191 -4.20 -5.07 9.53
N ALA A 192 -3.14 -4.31 9.80
CA ALA A 192 -3.04 -2.92 9.36
C ALA A 192 -3.16 -2.80 7.83
N ASN A 193 -2.56 -3.72 7.07
CA ASN A 193 -2.68 -3.71 5.61
C ASN A 193 -4.10 -4.04 5.13
N ILE A 194 -4.79 -4.99 5.78
CA ILE A 194 -6.21 -5.30 5.51
C ILE A 194 -7.11 -4.11 5.86
N MET A 195 -6.90 -3.44 6.99
CA MET A 195 -7.65 -2.24 7.36
C MET A 195 -7.42 -1.10 6.37
N SER A 196 -6.18 -0.95 5.89
CA SER A 196 -5.86 0.02 4.83
C SER A 196 -6.60 -0.30 3.53
N PHE A 197 -6.57 -1.55 3.07
CA PHE A 197 -7.32 -1.99 1.90
C PHE A 197 -8.83 -1.82 2.09
N GLY A 198 -9.36 -2.13 3.28
CA GLY A 198 -10.78 -1.96 3.61
C GLY A 198 -11.26 -0.52 3.45
N GLY A 199 -10.48 0.46 3.94
CA GLY A 199 -10.80 1.88 3.72
C GLY A 199 -10.77 2.29 2.25
N LEU A 200 -9.80 1.78 1.47
CA LEU A 200 -9.75 2.01 0.02
C LEU A 200 -10.95 1.36 -0.70
N ALA A 201 -11.37 0.17 -0.26
CA ALA A 201 -12.53 -0.53 -0.81
C ALA A 201 -13.84 0.20 -0.54
N MET A 202 -14.03 0.72 0.69
CA MET A 202 -15.19 1.57 1.02
C MET A 202 -15.22 2.83 0.16
N HIS A 203 -14.06 3.43 -0.11
CA HIS A 203 -13.96 4.58 -1.00
C HIS A 203 -14.27 4.22 -2.46
N SER A 204 -13.80 3.07 -2.93
CA SER A 204 -14.13 2.56 -4.27
C SER A 204 -15.65 2.42 -4.48
N TRP A 205 -16.34 1.84 -3.48
CA TRP A 205 -17.79 1.70 -3.50
C TRP A 205 -18.50 3.07 -3.59
N TYR A 206 -18.02 4.05 -2.83
CA TYR A 206 -18.55 5.41 -2.90
C TYR A 206 -18.37 6.04 -4.29
N LEU A 207 -17.17 5.91 -4.87
CA LEU A 207 -16.88 6.43 -6.21
C LEU A 207 -17.77 5.77 -7.27
N ALA A 208 -17.98 4.46 -7.19
CA ALA A 208 -18.87 3.74 -8.10
C ALA A 208 -20.30 4.31 -8.09
N GLY A 209 -20.83 4.68 -6.92
CA GLY A 209 -22.14 5.32 -6.79
C GLY A 209 -22.24 6.75 -7.35
N LYS A 210 -21.13 7.33 -7.81
CA LYS A 210 -21.06 8.67 -8.43
C LYS A 210 -20.79 8.62 -9.93
N MET A 211 -20.57 7.43 -10.50
CA MET A 211 -20.33 7.26 -11.92
C MET A 211 -21.66 7.21 -12.68
N ASP A 212 -21.73 7.92 -13.80
CA ASP A 212 -22.76 7.77 -14.83
C ASP A 212 -22.09 7.03 -15.99
N LEU A 213 -22.42 5.74 -16.17
CA LEU A 213 -21.76 4.80 -17.08
C LEU A 213 -22.57 4.56 -18.35
#